data_AF-A0A2V8HK00-F1
#
_entry.id   AF-A0A2V8HK00-F1
#
_cell.length_a   1.000
_cell.length_b   1.000
_cell.length_c   1.000
_cell.angle_alpha   90.00
_cell.angle_beta   90.00
_cell.angle_gamma   90.00
#
_symmetry.space_group_name_H-M   'P 1'
#
loop_
_entity.id
_entity.type
_entity.pdbx_description
1 polymer ?
#
loop_
_entity_poly.entity_id
_entity_poly.type
_entity_poly.pdbx_seq_one_letter_code
_entity_poly.pdbx_strand_id
1 'polypeptide(L)'
;MHIDEATREYERWLAARTPVVAGDLQRKHRDMRKDPFRFLRATFYRWVQVTEALAKQLPASPRILAIGDLHVENFGTWRDAEGRLVWGINDFDEADEWPFTYDLIRLAASAILARRIGRIRLKAADICEALLLGYDESLAEGGQPFVLAEEHHWLRDTALNDLRDPVVFWRKLLKRARGEGNVPRPIRTLLGSALPASASASSSSPRFVRRTAGLGSLISASCNRTAGGSPARRKRRCHRRSRGRPARRARFATGIC
;
A
#
# COMPACT_ATOMS: atom_id res chain seq x y z
N MET A 1 -9.52 12.59 23.54
CA MET A 1 -9.74 11.16 23.24
C MET A 1 -8.44 10.39 23.32
N HIS A 2 -8.41 9.36 24.19
CA HIS A 2 -7.27 8.45 24.33
C HIS A 2 -7.24 7.45 23.18
N ILE A 3 -6.07 6.85 22.89
CA ILE A 3 -5.93 5.91 21.78
C ILE A 3 -6.85 4.70 21.93
N ASP A 4 -6.98 4.12 23.12
CA ASP A 4 -7.77 2.91 23.34
C ASP A 4 -9.26 3.13 23.06
N GLU A 5 -9.75 4.35 23.32
CA GLU A 5 -11.10 4.78 22.97
C GLU A 5 -11.27 4.92 21.45
N ALA A 6 -10.34 5.64 20.80
CA ALA A 6 -10.33 5.81 19.35
C ALA A 6 -10.29 4.46 18.59
N THR A 7 -9.47 3.52 19.07
CA THR A 7 -9.37 2.17 18.49
C THR A 7 -10.68 1.40 18.64
N ARG A 8 -11.30 1.41 19.83
CA ARG A 8 -12.58 0.74 20.07
C ARG A 8 -13.71 1.32 19.23
N GLU A 9 -13.75 2.64 19.06
CA GLU A 9 -14.72 3.30 18.17
C GLU A 9 -14.53 2.90 16.71
N TYR A 10 -13.29 2.96 16.23
CA TYR A 10 -12.97 2.56 14.86
C TYR A 10 -13.35 1.10 14.61
N GLU A 11 -13.08 0.20 15.55
CA GLU A 11 -13.37 -1.23 15.40
C GLU A 11 -14.86 -1.53 15.44
N ARG A 12 -15.63 -0.84 16.29
CA ARG A 12 -17.10 -0.91 16.27
C ARG A 12 -17.65 -0.45 14.93
N TRP A 13 -17.17 0.69 14.42
CA TRP A 13 -17.56 1.19 13.11
C TRP A 13 -17.20 0.20 11.99
N LEU A 14 -15.99 -0.35 12.02
CA LEU A 14 -15.50 -1.30 11.04
C LEU A 14 -16.33 -2.59 11.02
N ALA A 15 -16.65 -3.14 12.19
CA ALA A 15 -17.48 -4.34 12.31
C ALA A 15 -18.90 -4.15 11.77
N ALA A 16 -19.42 -2.91 11.81
CA ALA A 16 -20.70 -2.58 11.20
C ALA A 16 -20.63 -2.46 9.66
N ARG A 17 -19.42 -2.36 9.06
CA ARG A 17 -19.23 -2.20 7.61
C ARG A 17 -18.80 -3.48 6.89
N THR A 18 -18.13 -4.39 7.58
CA THR A 18 -17.62 -5.63 7.00
C THR A 18 -17.44 -6.71 8.06
N PRO A 19 -17.57 -8.00 7.71
CA PRO A 19 -17.20 -9.08 8.61
C PRO A 19 -15.75 -8.94 9.08
N VAL A 20 -15.54 -8.96 10.39
CA VAL A 20 -14.22 -8.88 11.01
C VAL A 20 -13.84 -10.25 11.56
N VAL A 21 -12.70 -10.77 11.12
CA VAL A 21 -12.13 -12.02 11.65
C VAL A 21 -11.39 -11.69 12.94
N ALA A 22 -11.95 -12.09 14.09
CA ALA A 22 -11.40 -11.77 15.41
C ALA A 22 -9.91 -12.16 15.56
N GLY A 23 -9.51 -13.32 15.03
CA GLY A 23 -8.11 -13.77 15.07
C GLY A 23 -7.15 -12.88 14.29
N ASP A 24 -7.59 -12.27 13.19
CA ASP A 24 -6.79 -11.33 12.40
C ASP A 24 -6.73 -9.95 13.07
N LEU A 25 -7.82 -9.51 13.71
CA LEU A 25 -7.84 -8.28 14.49
C LEU A 25 -6.90 -8.35 15.70
N GLN A 26 -6.94 -9.44 16.47
CA GLN A 26 -6.00 -9.67 17.57
C GLN A 26 -4.55 -9.73 17.09
N ARG A 27 -4.30 -10.29 15.91
CA ARG A 27 -2.97 -10.30 15.31
C ARG A 27 -2.53 -8.88 14.94
N LYS A 28 -3.41 -8.09 14.34
CA LYS A 28 -3.17 -6.67 14.06
C LYS A 28 -2.76 -5.95 15.34
N HIS A 29 -3.48 -6.15 16.44
CA HIS A 29 -3.14 -5.56 17.75
C HIS A 29 -1.75 -5.97 18.26
N ARG A 30 -1.41 -7.26 18.17
CA ARG A 30 -0.07 -7.72 18.55
C ARG A 30 1.02 -7.11 17.68
N ASP A 31 0.77 -6.98 16.38
CA ASP A 31 1.74 -6.37 15.46
C ASP A 31 1.88 -4.86 15.65
N MET A 32 0.79 -4.15 15.96
CA MET A 32 0.80 -2.73 16.33
C MET A 32 1.65 -2.47 17.57
N ARG A 33 1.61 -3.37 18.56
CA ARG A 33 2.36 -3.25 19.82
C ARG A 33 3.86 -3.45 19.69
N LYS A 34 4.35 -3.97 18.55
CA LYS A 34 5.78 -4.28 18.37
C LYS A 34 6.65 -3.03 18.34
N ASP A 35 6.14 -1.94 17.77
CA ASP A 35 6.86 -0.67 17.72
C ASP A 35 5.98 0.51 17.26
N PRO A 36 6.41 1.76 17.53
CA PRO A 36 5.69 2.96 17.13
C PRO A 36 5.47 3.12 15.62
N PHE A 37 6.40 2.63 14.79
CA PHE A 37 6.28 2.76 13.34
C PHE A 37 5.16 1.87 12.79
N ARG A 38 5.06 0.63 13.25
CA ARG A 38 3.95 -0.28 12.94
C ARG A 38 2.62 0.27 13.46
N PHE A 39 2.63 0.84 14.66
CA PHE A 39 1.45 1.50 15.21
C PHE A 39 0.93 2.62 14.28
N LEU A 40 1.79 3.58 13.89
CA LEU A 40 1.41 4.68 12.99
C LEU A 40 0.74 4.19 11.71
N ARG A 41 1.31 3.15 11.09
CA ARG A 41 0.82 2.55 9.84
C ARG A 41 -0.52 1.84 9.99
N ALA A 42 -0.79 1.26 11.16
CA ALA A 42 -1.99 0.48 11.38
C ALA A 42 -3.19 1.32 11.82
N THR A 43 -2.95 2.58 12.21
CA THR A 43 -3.93 3.48 12.81
C THR A 43 -4.12 4.76 11.99
N PHE A 44 -4.33 4.65 10.67
CA PHE A 44 -4.64 5.82 9.84
C PHE A 44 -5.87 6.61 10.34
N TYR A 45 -6.91 5.93 10.85
CA TYR A 45 -8.04 6.59 11.50
C TYR A 45 -7.62 7.54 12.62
N ARG A 46 -6.56 7.20 13.37
CA ARG A 46 -6.03 8.04 14.43
C ARG A 46 -5.29 9.24 13.86
N TRP A 47 -4.60 9.07 12.73
CA TRP A 47 -3.96 10.16 12.01
C TRP A 47 -4.97 11.24 11.64
N VAL A 48 -6.09 10.84 11.03
CA VAL A 48 -7.17 11.76 10.64
C VAL A 48 -7.70 12.57 11.84
N GLN A 49 -7.83 11.94 13.02
CA GLN A 49 -8.29 12.64 14.22
C GLN A 49 -7.27 13.66 14.77
N VAL A 50 -5.97 13.40 14.60
CA VAL A 50 -4.92 14.31 15.08
C VAL A 50 -4.59 15.39 14.05
N THR A 51 -4.86 15.15 12.76
CA THR A 51 -4.60 16.15 11.72
C THR A 51 -5.49 17.37 11.85
N GLU A 52 -6.70 17.26 12.41
CA GLU A 52 -7.53 18.43 12.72
C GLU A 52 -6.85 19.37 13.75
N ALA A 53 -6.19 18.81 14.75
CA ALA A 53 -5.42 19.58 15.72
C ALA A 53 -4.15 20.17 15.09
N LEU A 54 -3.50 19.41 14.20
CA LEU A 54 -2.34 19.85 13.44
C LEU A 54 -2.70 20.99 12.46
N ALA A 55 -3.89 20.97 11.86
CA ALA A 55 -4.38 21.98 10.93
C ALA A 55 -4.29 23.40 11.51
N LYS A 56 -4.52 23.53 12.83
CA LYS A 56 -4.48 24.81 13.55
C LYS A 56 -3.06 25.36 13.74
N GLN A 57 -2.04 24.52 13.56
CA GLN A 57 -0.63 24.86 13.74
C GLN A 57 0.11 25.02 12.41
N LEU A 58 -0.53 24.67 11.30
CA LEU A 58 0.07 24.73 9.97
C LEU A 58 -0.46 25.94 9.20
N PRO A 59 0.38 26.55 8.34
CA PRO A 59 -0.09 27.57 7.41
C PRO A 59 -1.13 26.97 6.46
N ALA A 60 -2.08 27.80 6.04
CA ALA A 60 -3.01 27.45 4.98
C ALA A 60 -2.22 27.02 3.73
N SER A 61 -2.55 25.85 3.20
CA SER A 61 -1.81 25.21 2.12
C SER A 61 -2.77 24.72 1.03
N PRO A 62 -2.38 24.71 -0.26
CA PRO A 62 -3.20 24.18 -1.34
C PRO A 62 -3.67 22.75 -1.06
N ARG A 63 -4.94 22.49 -1.37
CA ARG A 63 -5.51 21.15 -1.31
C ARG A 63 -5.25 20.45 -2.64
N ILE A 64 -4.70 19.25 -2.57
CA ILE A 64 -4.44 18.39 -3.71
C ILE A 64 -5.10 17.03 -3.46
N LEU A 65 -5.16 16.20 -4.50
CA LEU A 65 -5.44 14.78 -4.31
C LEU A 65 -4.24 14.14 -3.62
N ALA A 66 -4.30 14.09 -2.29
CA ALA A 66 -3.29 13.53 -1.42
C ALA A 66 -3.48 12.02 -1.26
N ILE A 67 -2.42 11.33 -0.85
CA ILE A 67 -2.37 9.88 -0.63
C ILE A 67 -3.07 9.52 0.68
N GLY A 68 -2.95 10.36 1.70
CA GLY A 68 -3.52 10.13 3.02
C GLY A 68 -2.60 9.27 3.89
N ASP A 69 -2.47 7.97 3.59
CA ASP A 69 -1.67 7.03 4.39
C ASP A 69 -0.17 7.00 4.04
N LEU A 70 0.39 8.10 3.53
CA LEU A 70 1.78 8.12 3.06
C LEU A 70 2.78 7.84 4.20
N HIS A 71 3.65 6.85 3.98
CA HIS A 71 4.69 6.46 4.93
C HIS A 71 5.87 5.79 4.20
N VAL A 72 7.06 5.68 4.82
CA VAL A 72 8.26 5.13 4.13
C VAL A 72 8.08 3.72 3.56
N GLU A 73 7.25 2.86 4.15
CA GLU A 73 6.94 1.52 3.61
C GLU A 73 5.81 1.51 2.55
N ASN A 74 5.33 2.69 2.12
CA ASN A 74 4.31 2.82 1.06
C ASN A 74 4.98 2.80 -0.31
N PHE A 75 6.28 3.10 -0.34
CA PHE A 75 7.12 3.08 -1.52
C PHE A 75 7.56 1.66 -1.89
N GLY A 76 7.70 1.42 -3.18
CA GLY A 76 8.15 0.13 -3.70
C GLY A 76 8.21 0.16 -5.22
N THR A 77 8.44 -1.02 -5.81
CA THR A 77 8.71 -1.13 -7.24
C THR A 77 7.66 -1.95 -7.97
N TRP A 78 7.30 -1.52 -9.17
CA TRP A 78 6.46 -2.27 -10.12
C TRP A 78 7.00 -2.11 -11.54
N ARG A 79 6.37 -2.79 -12.50
CA ARG A 79 6.69 -2.63 -13.93
C ARG A 79 5.58 -1.83 -14.60
N ASP A 80 5.97 -0.89 -15.45
CA ASP A 80 5.05 -0.17 -16.33
C ASP A 80 4.60 -1.02 -17.53
N ALA A 81 3.89 -0.40 -18.48
CA ALA A 81 3.37 -1.09 -19.67
C ALA A 81 4.49 -1.62 -20.58
N GLU A 82 5.62 -0.93 -20.60
CA GLU A 82 6.83 -1.28 -21.36
C GLU A 82 7.74 -2.27 -20.60
N GLY A 83 7.36 -2.64 -19.37
CA GLY A 83 8.12 -3.56 -18.53
C GLY A 83 9.30 -2.92 -17.79
N ARG A 84 9.47 -1.60 -17.86
CA ARG A 84 10.52 -0.86 -17.14
C ARG A 84 10.23 -0.87 -15.64
N LEU A 85 11.29 -0.94 -14.83
CA LEU A 85 11.16 -0.96 -13.38
C LEU A 85 10.94 0.48 -12.87
N VAL A 86 9.78 0.73 -12.29
CA VAL A 86 9.38 2.02 -11.72
C VAL A 86 9.40 1.92 -10.20
N TRP A 87 9.81 3.00 -9.54
CA TRP A 87 9.69 3.17 -8.10
C TRP A 87 8.67 4.26 -7.76
N GLY A 88 7.92 4.06 -6.70
CA GLY A 88 7.01 5.09 -6.20
C GLY A 88 5.98 4.53 -5.23
N ILE A 89 4.82 5.18 -5.16
CA ILE A 89 3.76 4.91 -4.18
C ILE A 89 2.87 3.75 -4.65
N ASN A 90 2.67 2.75 -3.79
CA ASN A 90 1.97 1.50 -4.16
C ASN A 90 0.48 1.42 -3.80
N ASP A 91 -0.03 2.31 -2.95
CA ASP A 91 -1.39 2.20 -2.38
C ASP A 91 -2.02 3.58 -2.23
N PHE A 92 -3.33 3.66 -2.51
CA PHE A 92 -4.13 4.89 -2.58
C PHE A 92 -5.54 4.65 -2.00
N ASP A 93 -5.73 3.62 -1.17
CA ASP A 93 -7.04 3.27 -0.57
C ASP A 93 -7.59 4.43 0.31
N GLU A 94 -6.72 5.32 0.81
CA GLU A 94 -7.00 6.44 1.71
C GLU A 94 -6.88 7.82 1.05
N ALA A 95 -6.74 7.86 -0.28
CA ALA A 95 -6.56 9.10 -1.02
C ALA A 95 -7.83 9.98 -1.01
N ASP A 96 -7.64 11.27 -0.74
CA ASP A 96 -8.70 12.28 -0.79
C ASP A 96 -8.13 13.69 -1.00
N GLU A 97 -9.00 14.70 -1.07
CA GLU A 97 -8.57 16.10 -1.19
C GLU A 97 -8.11 16.67 0.16
N TRP A 98 -6.79 16.79 0.37
CA TRP A 98 -6.18 17.31 1.61
C TRP A 98 -5.10 18.37 1.30
N PRO A 99 -4.75 19.23 2.27
CA PRO A 99 -3.53 20.02 2.18
C PRO A 99 -2.31 19.12 1.92
N PHE A 100 -1.49 19.46 0.91
CA PHE A 100 -0.33 18.63 0.53
C PHE A 100 0.65 18.38 1.70
N THR A 101 0.71 19.33 2.64
CA THR A 101 1.55 19.26 3.84
C THR A 101 1.21 18.05 4.73
N TYR A 102 0.00 17.51 4.65
CA TYR A 102 -0.39 16.35 5.47
C TYR A 102 0.38 15.10 5.09
N ASP A 103 0.58 14.86 3.80
CA ASP A 103 1.36 13.73 3.30
C ASP A 103 2.85 13.91 3.65
N LEU A 104 3.40 15.12 3.48
CA LEU A 104 4.80 15.42 3.85
C LEU A 104 5.05 15.20 5.34
N ILE A 105 4.18 15.73 6.19
CA ILE A 105 4.30 15.59 7.65
C ILE A 105 4.10 14.13 8.08
N ARG A 106 3.15 13.41 7.47
CA ARG A 106 2.96 11.97 7.74
C ARG A 106 4.20 11.17 7.35
N LEU A 107 4.75 11.44 6.17
CA LEU A 107 5.94 10.78 5.67
C LEU A 107 7.14 11.03 6.57
N ALA A 108 7.40 12.29 6.95
CA ALA A 108 8.45 12.67 7.88
C ALA A 108 8.28 12.01 9.26
N ALA A 109 7.07 12.04 9.82
CA ALA A 109 6.75 11.35 11.06
C ALA A 109 7.05 9.84 10.97
N SER A 110 6.67 9.21 9.86
CA SER A 110 6.93 7.79 9.63
C SER A 110 8.44 7.49 9.56
N ALA A 111 9.23 8.34 8.91
CA ALA A 111 10.68 8.19 8.80
C ALA A 111 11.37 8.39 10.17
N ILE A 112 10.92 9.37 10.96
CA ILE A 112 11.41 9.59 12.33
C ILE A 112 11.07 8.40 13.24
N LEU A 113 9.89 7.80 13.12
CA LEU A 113 9.55 6.59 13.86
C LEU A 113 10.36 5.38 13.38
N ALA A 114 10.61 5.25 12.08
CA ALA A 114 11.50 4.23 11.52
C ALA A 114 12.94 4.38 12.03
N ARG A 115 13.42 5.61 12.20
CA ARG A 115 14.70 5.92 12.86
C ARG A 115 14.74 5.41 14.29
N ARG A 116 13.68 5.64 15.09
CA ARG A 116 13.60 5.19 16.50
C ARG A 116 13.77 3.67 16.66
N ILE A 117 13.47 2.90 15.61
CA ILE A 117 13.63 1.44 15.60
C ILE A 117 14.86 0.97 14.80
N GLY A 118 15.81 1.86 14.51
CA GLY A 118 17.07 1.54 13.87
C GLY A 118 16.99 1.22 12.37
N ARG A 119 15.86 1.52 11.70
CA ARG A 119 15.71 1.28 10.25
C ARG A 119 16.26 2.40 9.38
N ILE A 120 16.30 3.61 9.92
CA ILE A 120 16.88 4.79 9.26
C ILE A 120 17.94 5.37 10.18
N ARG A 121 19.11 5.70 9.62
CA ARG A 121 20.27 6.18 10.39
C ARG A 121 20.45 7.70 10.36
N LEU A 122 19.65 8.42 9.56
CA LEU A 122 19.66 9.87 9.45
C LEU A 122 19.15 10.55 10.74
N LYS A 123 19.55 11.79 11.01
CA LYS A 123 18.95 12.60 12.08
C LYS A 123 17.56 13.07 11.64
N ALA A 124 16.74 13.47 12.61
CA ALA A 124 15.39 13.95 12.32
C ALA A 124 15.39 15.21 11.42
N ALA A 125 16.35 16.11 11.63
CA ALA A 125 16.54 17.29 10.77
C ALA A 125 16.88 16.88 9.33
N ASP A 126 17.91 16.06 9.15
CA ASP A 126 18.33 15.56 7.83
C ASP A 126 17.21 14.81 7.09
N ILE A 127 16.34 14.09 7.82
CA ILE A 127 15.15 13.44 7.25
C ILE A 127 14.19 14.48 6.67
N CYS A 128 13.86 15.51 7.46
CA CYS A 128 12.93 16.55 7.02
C CYS A 128 13.50 17.37 5.87
N GLU A 129 14.80 17.70 5.93
CA GLU A 129 15.52 18.42 4.88
C GLU A 129 15.52 17.63 3.57
N ALA A 130 15.90 16.35 3.60
CA ALA A 130 15.90 15.50 2.41
C ALA A 130 14.50 15.36 1.78
N LEU A 131 13.45 15.27 2.61
CA LEU A 131 12.07 15.20 2.13
C LEU A 131 11.60 16.50 1.49
N LEU A 132 11.94 17.64 2.09
CA LEU A 132 11.57 18.95 1.54
C LEU A 132 12.34 19.26 0.26
N LEU A 133 13.65 19.02 0.24
CA LEU A 133 14.50 19.21 -0.93
C LEU A 133 14.00 18.38 -2.10
N GLY A 134 13.80 17.07 -1.91
CA GLY A 134 13.32 16.20 -2.98
C GLY A 134 11.89 16.53 -3.45
N TYR A 135 11.05 17.06 -2.56
CA TYR A 135 9.71 17.53 -2.96
C TYR A 135 9.77 18.82 -3.79
N ASP A 136 10.62 19.78 -3.38
CA ASP A 136 10.81 21.05 -4.06
C ASP A 136 11.45 20.88 -5.44
N GLU A 137 12.54 20.12 -5.53
CA GLU A 137 13.21 19.77 -6.80
C GLU A 137 12.24 19.08 -7.76
N SER A 138 11.49 18.08 -7.28
CA SER A 138 10.53 17.37 -8.10
C SER A 138 9.40 18.28 -8.62
N LEU A 139 8.95 19.24 -7.82
CA LEU A 139 7.97 20.23 -8.28
C LEU A 139 8.56 21.19 -9.32
N ALA A 140 9.80 21.66 -9.12
CA ALA A 140 10.49 22.54 -10.06
C ALA A 140 10.71 21.87 -11.43
N GLU A 141 10.96 20.57 -11.44
CA GLU A 141 11.14 19.74 -12.65
C GLU A 141 9.81 19.30 -13.30
N GLY A 142 8.67 19.69 -12.72
CA GLY A 142 7.34 19.38 -13.25
C GLY A 142 6.80 17.98 -12.90
N GLY A 143 7.42 17.27 -11.97
CA GLY A 143 6.98 15.99 -11.44
C GLY A 143 7.09 14.85 -12.46
N GLN A 144 8.23 14.16 -12.49
CA GLN A 144 8.47 13.03 -13.38
C GLN A 144 8.30 11.67 -12.68
N PRO A 145 7.91 10.62 -13.42
CA PRO A 145 7.92 9.27 -12.87
C PRO A 145 9.35 8.81 -12.56
N PHE A 146 9.54 8.17 -11.41
CA PHE A 146 10.86 7.66 -11.01
C PHE A 146 11.16 6.31 -11.67
N VAL A 147 11.64 6.34 -12.92
CA VAL A 147 11.95 5.14 -13.72
C VAL A 147 13.39 4.68 -13.43
N LEU A 148 13.53 3.61 -12.65
CA LEU A 148 14.85 3.08 -12.26
C LEU A 148 15.67 2.56 -13.46
N ALA A 149 15.01 2.19 -14.55
CA ALA A 149 15.67 1.68 -15.75
C ALA A 149 16.54 2.73 -16.47
N GLU A 150 16.27 4.02 -16.25
CA GLU A 150 16.82 5.12 -17.03
C GLU A 150 17.94 5.83 -16.26
N GLU A 151 17.60 6.61 -15.24
CA GLU A 151 18.56 7.54 -14.62
C GLU A 151 19.15 7.05 -13.29
N HIS A 152 18.67 5.91 -12.78
CA HIS A 152 18.98 5.44 -11.43
C HIS A 152 19.53 4.01 -11.40
N HIS A 153 20.57 3.75 -12.19
CA HIS A 153 21.18 2.42 -12.36
C HIS A 153 21.57 1.74 -11.04
N TRP A 154 22.15 2.47 -10.08
CA TRP A 154 22.54 1.89 -8.79
C TRP A 154 21.33 1.44 -7.94
N LEU A 155 20.23 2.22 -7.95
CA LEU A 155 18.98 1.86 -7.30
C LEU A 155 18.33 0.66 -7.99
N ARG A 156 18.38 0.64 -9.32
CA ARG A 156 17.92 -0.49 -10.12
C ARG A 156 18.68 -1.76 -9.75
N ASP A 157 20.01 -1.71 -9.67
CA ASP A 157 20.82 -2.87 -9.33
C ASP A 157 20.52 -3.37 -7.92
N THR A 158 20.37 -2.45 -6.98
CA THR A 158 19.95 -2.77 -5.60
C THR A 158 18.57 -3.45 -5.60
N ALA A 159 17.59 -2.85 -6.26
CA ALA A 159 16.23 -3.39 -6.35
C ALA A 159 16.20 -4.76 -7.04
N LEU A 160 16.97 -4.95 -8.12
CA LEU A 160 17.04 -6.21 -8.84
C LEU A 160 17.78 -7.28 -8.05
N ASN A 161 18.84 -6.94 -7.31
CA ASN A 161 19.58 -7.89 -6.49
C ASN A 161 18.70 -8.50 -5.37
N ASP A 162 17.84 -7.70 -4.75
CA ASP A 162 16.86 -8.20 -3.77
C ASP A 162 15.77 -9.10 -4.40
N LEU A 163 15.47 -8.91 -5.68
CA LEU A 163 14.45 -9.66 -6.42
C LEU A 163 14.97 -10.97 -7.03
N ARG A 164 16.29 -11.22 -7.01
CA ARG A 164 16.95 -12.27 -7.82
C ARG A 164 16.73 -13.72 -7.37
N ASP A 165 16.23 -13.97 -6.16
CA ASP A 165 16.07 -15.35 -5.71
C ASP A 165 14.58 -15.79 -5.71
N PRO A 166 14.08 -16.31 -6.85
CA PRO A 166 12.74 -16.86 -6.93
C PRO A 166 12.55 -18.03 -5.95
N VAL A 167 13.59 -18.79 -5.63
CA VAL A 167 13.51 -19.90 -4.66
C VAL A 167 13.26 -19.36 -3.25
N VAL A 168 13.98 -18.32 -2.81
CA VAL A 168 13.72 -17.62 -1.55
C VAL A 168 12.32 -17.02 -1.55
N PHE A 169 11.90 -16.36 -2.63
CA PHE A 169 10.57 -15.79 -2.75
C PHE A 169 9.49 -16.85 -2.59
N TRP A 170 9.53 -17.93 -3.39
CA TRP A 170 8.56 -19.01 -3.35
C TRP A 170 8.56 -19.72 -2.01
N ARG A 171 9.74 -19.99 -1.43
CA ARG A 171 9.86 -20.55 -0.08
C ARG A 171 9.19 -19.66 0.97
N LYS A 172 9.42 -18.35 0.94
CA LYS A 172 8.77 -17.39 1.85
C LYS A 172 7.25 -17.34 1.63
N LEU A 173 6.80 -17.36 0.39
CA LEU A 173 5.39 -17.31 0.03
C LEU A 173 4.66 -18.58 0.49
N LEU A 174 5.22 -19.75 0.20
CA LEU A 174 4.68 -21.06 0.56
C LEU A 174 4.71 -21.29 2.08
N LYS A 175 5.73 -20.82 2.80
CA LYS A 175 5.75 -20.86 4.28
C LYS A 175 4.59 -20.09 4.92
N ARG A 176 4.03 -19.10 4.22
CA ARG A 176 2.88 -18.29 4.68
C ARG A 176 1.54 -18.87 4.25
N ALA A 177 1.52 -19.82 3.32
CA ALA A 177 0.31 -20.51 2.91
C ALA A 177 -0.19 -21.41 4.05
N ARG A 178 -1.45 -21.25 4.46
CA ARG A 178 -2.05 -22.05 5.52
C ARG A 178 -3.40 -22.60 5.09
N GLY A 179 -3.55 -23.91 5.22
CA GLY A 179 -4.79 -24.63 4.95
C GLY A 179 -5.32 -24.45 3.53
N GLU A 180 -6.41 -25.15 3.24
CA GLU A 180 -7.12 -24.97 1.98
C GLU A 180 -7.94 -23.67 2.01
N GLY A 181 -7.79 -22.88 0.95
CA GLY A 181 -8.55 -21.66 0.73
C GLY A 181 -9.96 -22.01 0.27
N ASN A 182 -10.98 -21.65 1.07
CA ASN A 182 -12.36 -21.74 0.61
C ASN A 182 -12.64 -20.57 -0.35
N VAL A 183 -12.31 -20.77 -1.63
CA VAL A 183 -12.58 -19.79 -2.69
C VAL A 183 -13.94 -20.12 -3.31
N PRO A 184 -14.90 -19.17 -3.35
CA PRO A 184 -16.20 -19.39 -3.98
C PRO A 184 -16.05 -19.83 -5.43
N ARG A 185 -16.91 -20.75 -5.89
CA ARG A 185 -16.88 -21.32 -7.25
C ARG A 185 -16.79 -20.27 -8.36
N PRO A 186 -17.54 -19.14 -8.34
CA PRO A 186 -17.42 -18.09 -9.35
C PRO A 186 -16.01 -17.50 -9.45
N ILE A 187 -15.34 -17.33 -8.30
CA ILE A 187 -13.98 -16.81 -8.24
C ILE A 187 -12.98 -17.86 -8.75
N ARG A 188 -13.20 -19.15 -8.46
CA ARG A 188 -12.35 -20.23 -9.01
C ARG A 188 -12.43 -20.27 -10.54
N THR A 189 -13.63 -20.15 -11.10
CA THR A 189 -13.82 -20.10 -12.56
C THR A 189 -13.10 -18.91 -13.18
N LEU A 190 -13.28 -17.71 -12.62
CA LEU A 190 -12.62 -16.49 -13.09
C LEU A 190 -11.09 -16.57 -12.98
N LEU A 191 -10.57 -17.17 -11.91
CA LEU A 191 -9.14 -17.37 -11.76
C LEU A 191 -8.62 -18.42 -12.76
N GLY A 192 -9.36 -19.50 -12.98
CA GLY A 192 -9.03 -20.53 -13.97
C GLY A 192 -8.93 -19.97 -15.38
N SER A 193 -9.89 -19.14 -15.80
CA SER A 193 -9.87 -18.51 -17.13
C SER A 193 -8.77 -17.46 -17.30
N ALA A 194 -8.22 -16.95 -16.21
CA ALA A 194 -7.16 -15.94 -16.21
C ALA A 194 -5.75 -16.52 -16.06
N LEU A 195 -5.62 -17.84 -15.92
CA LEU A 195 -4.33 -18.53 -15.86
C LEU A 195 -3.83 -18.85 -17.29
N PRO A 196 -2.50 -18.86 -17.52
CA PRO A 196 -1.94 -19.29 -18.80
C PRO A 196 -2.36 -20.73 -19.14
N ALA A 197 -2.55 -21.04 -20.42
CA ALA A 197 -2.89 -22.40 -20.86
C ALA A 197 -1.91 -23.47 -20.35
N SER A 198 -0.62 -23.12 -20.21
CA SER A 198 0.42 -23.98 -19.63
C SER A 198 0.21 -24.31 -18.15
N ALA A 199 -0.44 -23.44 -17.38
CA ALA A 199 -0.81 -23.72 -15.99
C ALA A 199 -2.01 -24.67 -15.91
N SER A 200 -2.91 -24.61 -16.89
CA SER A 200 -4.06 -25.53 -17.04
C SER A 200 -3.66 -26.90 -17.61
N ALA A 201 -2.51 -27.00 -18.29
CA ALA A 201 -1.98 -28.23 -18.86
C ALA A 201 -1.12 -29.05 -17.89
N SER A 202 -0.74 -28.49 -16.73
CA SER A 202 -0.10 -29.27 -15.67
C SER A 202 -1.12 -30.21 -15.01
N SER A 203 -0.74 -31.46 -14.75
CA SER A 203 -1.59 -32.52 -14.17
C SER A 203 -2.07 -32.24 -12.73
N SER A 204 -1.74 -31.08 -12.18
CA SER A 204 -2.13 -30.63 -10.85
C SER A 204 -3.08 -29.44 -10.91
N SER A 205 -4.28 -29.62 -10.36
CA SER A 205 -5.25 -28.53 -10.19
C SER A 205 -4.65 -27.35 -9.39
N PRO A 206 -5.05 -26.10 -9.69
CA PRO A 206 -4.53 -24.94 -8.98
C PRO A 206 -4.87 -25.01 -7.49
N ARG A 207 -3.84 -24.96 -6.64
CA ARG A 207 -4.01 -25.01 -5.18
C ARG A 207 -4.38 -23.62 -4.64
N PHE A 208 -5.55 -23.54 -4.01
CA PHE A 208 -5.97 -22.33 -3.29
C PHE A 208 -5.58 -22.44 -1.82
N VAL A 209 -4.87 -21.43 -1.31
CA VAL A 209 -4.37 -21.39 0.07
C VAL A 209 -4.78 -20.10 0.74
N ARG A 210 -5.04 -20.14 2.05
CA ARG A 210 -5.22 -18.89 2.82
C ARG A 210 -3.85 -18.32 3.15
N ARG A 211 -3.77 -16.99 3.24
CA ARG A 211 -2.60 -16.29 3.75
C ARG A 211 -3.01 -15.30 4.81
N THR A 212 -2.15 -15.09 5.79
CA THR A 212 -2.26 -13.94 6.69
C THR A 212 -1.72 -12.71 5.96
N ALA A 213 -2.54 -11.68 5.80
CA ALA A 213 -2.14 -10.46 5.13
C ALA A 213 -1.19 -9.61 6.01
N GLY A 214 -0.51 -8.64 5.42
CA GLY A 214 0.32 -7.68 6.16
C GLY A 214 -0.53 -6.65 6.91
N LEU A 215 0.09 -5.89 7.82
CA LEU A 215 -0.56 -4.99 8.77
C LEU A 215 -1.61 -4.03 8.15
N GLY A 216 -1.39 -3.55 6.93
CA GLY A 216 -2.32 -2.69 6.18
C GLY A 216 -3.47 -3.44 5.48
N SER A 217 -3.35 -4.74 5.22
CA SER A 217 -4.35 -5.52 4.49
C SER A 217 -5.07 -6.58 5.34
N LEU A 218 -4.81 -6.68 6.64
CA LEU A 218 -5.41 -7.68 7.55
C LEU A 218 -6.94 -7.58 7.69
N ILE A 219 -7.54 -6.52 7.16
CA ILE A 219 -8.99 -6.25 7.24
C ILE A 219 -9.70 -6.50 5.90
N SER A 220 -8.97 -6.94 4.87
CA SER A 220 -9.56 -7.24 3.57
C SER A 220 -8.93 -8.50 2.98
N ALA A 221 -9.78 -9.48 2.65
CA ALA A 221 -9.35 -10.70 1.97
C ALA A 221 -8.56 -10.33 0.71
N SER A 222 -7.29 -10.74 0.67
CA SER A 222 -6.42 -10.57 -0.48
C SER A 222 -6.19 -11.94 -1.12
N CYS A 223 -6.64 -12.11 -2.36
CA CYS A 223 -6.32 -13.28 -3.17
C CYS A 223 -5.12 -12.90 -4.05
N ASN A 224 -4.01 -13.64 -3.93
CA ASN A 224 -2.85 -13.45 -4.80
C ASN A 224 -2.96 -14.39 -6.00
N ARG A 225 -2.69 -13.86 -7.20
CA ARG A 225 -2.55 -14.64 -8.44
C ARG A 225 -1.10 -15.17 -8.50
N THR A 226 -0.92 -16.47 -8.73
CA THR A 226 0.41 -17.08 -8.89
C THR A 226 0.41 -17.94 -10.14
N ALA A 227 1.12 -17.49 -11.18
CA ALA A 227 1.57 -18.34 -12.29
C ALA A 227 2.94 -17.82 -12.70
N GLY A 228 4.01 -18.56 -12.36
CA GLY A 228 5.34 -18.56 -13.01
C GLY A 228 6.04 -17.26 -13.45
N GLY A 229 5.55 -16.09 -13.07
CA GLY A 229 5.96 -14.79 -13.59
C GLY A 229 5.40 -13.67 -12.72
N SER A 230 6.07 -12.52 -12.75
CA SER A 230 5.97 -11.36 -11.85
C SER A 230 4.65 -11.15 -11.08
N PRO A 231 4.70 -10.78 -9.78
CA PRO A 231 3.51 -10.58 -8.97
C PRO A 231 2.73 -9.33 -9.41
N ALA A 232 1.60 -9.53 -10.10
CA ALA A 232 0.61 -8.47 -10.33
C ALA A 232 -0.14 -8.16 -9.02
N ARG A 233 -0.01 -6.94 -8.51
CA ARG A 233 -0.79 -6.43 -7.36
C ARG A 233 -2.17 -5.94 -7.82
N ARG A 234 -3.15 -6.11 -6.93
CA ARG A 234 -4.58 -5.87 -7.10
C ARG A 234 -4.88 -4.40 -7.45
N LYS A 235 -5.61 -4.13 -8.55
CA LYS A 235 -6.37 -2.88 -8.70
C LYS A 235 -7.67 -2.99 -7.89
N ARG A 236 -7.87 -2.16 -6.87
CA ARG A 236 -9.17 -2.00 -6.19
C ARG A 236 -9.95 -0.92 -6.94
N ARG A 237 -11.18 -1.25 -7.35
CA ARG A 237 -12.08 -0.32 -8.04
C ARG A 237 -12.81 0.48 -6.96
N CYS A 238 -12.47 1.76 -6.77
CA CYS A 238 -13.23 2.65 -5.91
C CYS A 238 -14.62 2.89 -6.52
N HIS A 239 -15.68 2.38 -5.88
CA HIS A 239 -17.06 2.77 -6.17
C HIS A 239 -17.43 3.97 -5.29
N ARG A 240 -17.25 5.20 -5.80
CA ARG A 240 -17.93 6.38 -5.22
C ARG A 240 -19.40 6.35 -5.68
N ARG A 241 -20.33 6.11 -4.76
CA ARG A 241 -21.72 6.55 -4.92
C ARG A 241 -21.77 8.05 -4.61
N SER A 242 -21.66 8.92 -5.61
CA SER A 242 -21.97 10.34 -5.46
C SER A 242 -23.45 10.58 -5.83
N ARG A 243 -24.23 11.08 -4.88
CA ARG A 243 -25.50 11.74 -5.16
C ARG A 243 -25.19 13.15 -5.66
N GLY A 244 -25.68 13.48 -6.86
CA GLY A 244 -26.00 14.85 -7.29
C GLY A 244 -24.83 15.80 -7.58
N ARG A 245 -24.20 15.66 -8.75
CA ARG A 245 -23.80 16.73 -9.70
C ARG A 245 -22.99 16.11 -10.86
N PRO A 246 -23.15 16.56 -12.11
CA PRO A 246 -22.55 15.90 -13.27
C PRO A 246 -21.03 16.13 -13.26
N ALA A 247 -20.27 15.09 -12.96
CA ALA A 247 -18.82 15.10 -13.13
C ALA A 247 -18.51 15.20 -14.62
N ARG A 248 -17.77 16.24 -15.01
CA ARG A 248 -17.14 16.33 -16.33
C ARG A 248 -16.24 15.10 -16.50
N ARG A 249 -16.50 14.34 -17.57
CA ARG A 249 -15.79 13.10 -17.91
C ARG A 249 -14.33 13.41 -18.23
N ALA A 250 -13.40 13.08 -17.33
CA ALA A 250 -12.03 12.80 -17.73
C ALA A 250 -12.02 11.39 -18.36
N ARG A 251 -11.97 11.34 -19.70
CA ARG A 251 -11.81 10.09 -20.45
C ARG A 251 -10.33 9.72 -20.44
N PHE A 252 -9.92 8.74 -19.64
CA PHE A 252 -8.72 7.96 -19.95
C PHE A 252 -9.16 6.80 -20.84
N ALA A 253 -8.81 6.89 -22.13
CA ALA A 253 -9.04 5.85 -23.12
C ALA A 253 -8.06 4.70 -22.85
N THR A 254 -8.60 3.50 -22.63
CA THR A 254 -7.87 2.24 -22.79
C THR A 254 -8.65 1.41 -23.81
N GLY A 255 -8.41 1.67 -25.09
CA GLY A 255 -8.32 0.63 -26.13
C GLY A 255 -6.83 0.32 -26.31
N ILE A 256 -6.40 -0.84 -26.79
CA ILE A 256 -6.88 -1.64 -27.92
C ILE A 256 -6.37 -3.09 -27.72
N CYS A 257 -7.11 -4.00 -28.36
CA CYS A 257 -6.86 -5.40 -28.76
C CYS A 257 -5.55 -6.10 -28.37
#